data_AF-A0A9E3GK31-F1
#
_entry.id   AF-A0A9E3GK31-F1
#
_cell.length_a   1.000
_cell.length_b   1.000
_cell.length_c   1.000
_cell.angle_alpha   90.00
_cell.angle_beta   90.00
_cell.angle_gamma   90.00
#
_symmetry.space_group_name_H-M   'P 1'
#
loop_
_entity.id
_entity.type
_entity.pdbx_description
1 polymer ?
#
loop_
_entity_poly.entity_id
_entity_poly.type
_entity_poly.pdbx_seq_one_letter_code
_entity_poly.pdbx_strand_id
1 'polypeptide(L)' 'MSEIEKGFFNAFKKLLVGSSIGRAIVYTIGHIIIAATCNIIITGSTLELAAIDAIIEPLINGVWYYFLDKFWASTIKKS' A
#
# COMPACT_ATOMS: atom_id res chain seq x y z
N MET A 1 1.97 -2.12 -35.76
CA MET A 1 2.05 -2.44 -34.32
C MET A 1 0.78 -3.17 -33.95
N SER A 2 0.99 -4.42 -33.53
CA SER A 2 0.10 -5.55 -33.80
C SER A 2 -1.15 -5.51 -32.93
N GLU A 3 -2.28 -6.02 -33.43
CA GLU A 3 -3.51 -6.17 -32.64
C GLU A 3 -3.29 -6.98 -31.35
N ILE A 4 -2.23 -7.80 -31.32
CA ILE A 4 -1.77 -8.55 -30.15
C ILE A 4 -1.26 -7.61 -29.04
N GLU A 5 -0.46 -6.58 -29.37
CA GLU A 5 -0.01 -5.58 -28.38
C GLU A 5 -1.20 -4.79 -27.80
N LYS A 6 -2.15 -4.41 -28.65
CA LYS A 6 -3.36 -3.67 -28.23
C LYS A 6 -4.28 -4.54 -27.37
N GLY A 7 -4.48 -5.81 -27.74
CA GLY A 7 -5.27 -6.78 -26.97
C GLY A 7 -4.64 -7.10 -25.62
N PHE A 8 -3.32 -7.31 -25.58
CA PHE A 8 -2.56 -7.50 -24.35
C PHE A 8 -2.66 -6.27 -23.44
N PHE A 9 -2.44 -5.07 -23.98
CA PHE A 9 -2.53 -3.83 -23.22
C PHE A 9 -3.95 -3.57 -22.68
N ASN A 10 -4.99 -3.86 -23.46
CA ASN A 10 -6.37 -3.68 -23.02
C ASN A 10 -6.79 -4.73 -21.97
N ALA A 11 -6.29 -5.97 -22.07
CA ALA A 11 -6.46 -7.01 -21.04
C ALA A 11 -5.72 -6.67 -19.75
N PHE A 12 -4.48 -6.18 -19.87
CA PHE A 12 -3.68 -5.69 -18.74
C PHE A 12 -4.34 -4.50 -18.06
N LYS A 13 -4.85 -3.53 -18.84
CA LYS A 13 -5.65 -2.40 -18.34
C LYS A 13 -6.92 -2.88 -17.64
N LYS A 14 -7.64 -3.87 -18.19
CA LYS A 14 -8.84 -4.43 -17.56
C LYS A 14 -8.53 -5.20 -16.28
N LEU A 15 -7.38 -5.87 -16.20
CA LEU A 15 -6.91 -6.53 -14.99
C LEU A 15 -6.50 -5.51 -13.91
N LEU A 16 -5.80 -4.45 -14.29
CA LEU A 16 -5.37 -3.40 -13.38
C LEU A 16 -6.53 -2.51 -12.89
N VAL A 17 -7.46 -2.14 -13.78
CA VAL A 17 -8.54 -1.19 -13.51
C VAL A 17 -9.83 -1.89 -13.06
N GLY A 18 -10.08 -3.12 -13.52
CA GLY A 18 -11.32 -3.85 -13.28
C GLY A 18 -11.28 -4.85 -12.11
N SER A 19 -10.09 -5.19 -11.58
CA SER A 19 -9.95 -6.15 -10.47
C SER A 19 -9.45 -5.48 -9.19
N SER A 20 -9.97 -5.92 -8.04
CA SER A 20 -9.52 -5.53 -6.71
C SER A 20 -7.99 -5.73 -6.53
N ILE A 21 -7.45 -6.78 -7.16
CA ILE A 21 -6.01 -7.09 -7.16
C ILE A 21 -5.21 -6.02 -7.92
N GLY A 22 -5.70 -5.57 -9.06
CA GLY A 22 -5.06 -4.53 -9.86
C GLY A 22 -4.96 -3.21 -9.10
N ARG A 23 -6.05 -2.82 -8.43
CA ARG A 23 -6.10 -1.64 -7.57
C ARG A 23 -5.16 -1.77 -6.37
N ALA A 24 -5.09 -2.94 -5.74
CA ALA A 24 -4.19 -3.21 -4.63
C ALA A 24 -2.71 -3.05 -5.04
N ILE A 25 -2.32 -3.62 -6.18
CA ILE A 25 -0.95 -3.52 -6.70
C ILE A 25 -0.57 -2.05 -6.98
N VAL A 26 -1.43 -1.31 -7.69
CA VAL A 26 -1.19 0.11 -8.00
C VAL A 26 -1.08 0.93 -6.72
N TYR A 27 -1.94 0.67 -5.73
CA TYR A 27 -1.91 1.34 -4.44
C TYR A 27 -0.60 1.07 -3.68
N THR A 28 -0.17 -0.19 -3.60
CA THR A 28 1.07 -0.56 -2.89
C THR A 28 2.30 0.08 -3.53
N ILE A 29 2.42 0.05 -4.86
CA ILE A 29 3.55 0.67 -5.57
C ILE A 29 3.54 2.19 -5.36
N GLY A 30 2.38 2.83 -5.51
CA GLY A 30 2.22 4.27 -5.29
C GLY A 30 2.59 4.66 -3.86
N HIS A 31 2.14 3.90 -2.86
CA HIS A 31 2.45 4.14 -1.46
C HIS A 31 3.97 4.09 -1.21
N ILE A 32 4.67 3.07 -1.70
CA ILE A 32 6.13 2.94 -1.52
C ILE A 32 6.87 4.12 -2.14
N ILE A 33 6.49 4.54 -3.36
CA ILE A 33 7.14 5.68 -4.03
C ILE A 33 6.94 6.98 -3.24
N ILE A 34 5.71 7.25 -2.81
CA ILE A 34 5.37 8.47 -2.06
C ILE A 34 6.09 8.47 -0.70
N ALA A 35 5.99 7.37 0.06
CA ALA A 35 6.62 7.23 1.37
C ALA A 35 8.14 7.38 1.28
N ALA A 36 8.78 6.70 0.33
CA ALA A 36 10.23 6.80 0.15
C ALA A 36 10.67 8.22 -0.24
N THR A 37 9.93 8.87 -1.15
CA THR A 37 10.21 10.25 -1.58
C THR A 37 10.07 11.22 -0.41
N CYS A 38 8.98 11.12 0.36
CA CYS A 38 8.76 11.95 1.54
C CYS A 38 9.86 11.75 2.59
N ASN A 39 10.25 10.51 2.88
CA ASN A 39 11.25 10.22 3.91
C ASN A 39 12.66 10.70 3.50
N ILE A 40 13.02 10.61 2.22
CA ILE A 40 14.26 11.20 1.70
C ILE A 40 14.22 12.74 1.79
N ILE A 41 13.13 13.38 1.38
CA ILE A 41 13.02 14.84 1.35
C ILE A 41 12.98 15.45 2.76
N ILE A 42 12.18 14.86 3.67
CA ILE A 42 11.95 15.42 5.01
C ILE A 42 13.14 15.11 5.92
N THR A 43 13.60 13.86 5.88
CA THR A 43 14.55 13.34 6.89
C THR A 43 15.97 13.24 6.36
N GLY A 44 16.19 13.34 5.04
CA GLY A 44 17.50 13.10 4.42
C GLY A 44 17.93 11.63 4.47
N SER A 45 16.98 10.71 4.70
CA SER A 45 17.22 9.27 4.81
C SER A 45 17.80 8.69 3.52
N THR A 46 18.58 7.61 3.61
CA THR A 46 18.95 6.82 2.43
C THR A 46 17.73 6.09 1.87
N LEU A 47 17.77 5.73 0.58
CA LEU A 47 16.70 4.98 -0.09
C LEU A 47 16.42 3.64 0.60
N GLU A 48 17.47 3.00 1.13
CA GLU A 48 17.39 1.71 1.81
C GLU A 48 16.56 1.80 3.10
N LEU A 49 16.85 2.79 3.94
CA LEU A 49 16.09 3.08 5.17
C LEU A 49 14.65 3.44 4.85
N ALA A 50 14.43 4.25 3.81
CA ALA A 50 13.10 4.68 3.39
C ALA A 50 12.25 3.51 2.83
N ALA A 51 12.88 2.55 2.16
CA ALA A 51 12.21 1.35 1.67
C ALA A 51 11.82 0.39 2.81
N ILE A 52 12.69 0.25 3.82
CA ILE A 52 12.40 -0.53 5.02
C ILE A 52 11.23 0.09 5.79
N ASP A 53 11.25 1.41 5.97
CA ASP A 53 10.19 2.18 6.63
C ASP A 53 8.83 2.00 5.94
N ALA A 54 8.79 2.10 4.61
CA ALA A 54 7.56 1.90 3.81
C ALA A 54 6.90 0.51 3.97
N ILE A 55 7.62 -0.49 4.52
CA ILE A 55 7.08 -1.82 4.82
C ILE A 55 6.76 -1.95 6.31
N ILE A 56 7.65 -1.48 7.18
CA ILE A 56 7.52 -1.62 8.62
C ILE A 56 6.38 -0.76 9.17
N GLU A 57 6.22 0.47 8.68
CA GLU A 57 5.18 1.39 9.11
C GLU A 57 3.76 0.80 8.99
N PRO A 58 3.31 0.29 7.83
CA PRO A 58 1.97 -0.30 7.73
C PRO A 58 1.79 -1.57 8.58
N LEU A 59 2.86 -2.34 8.82
CA LEU A 59 2.80 -3.52 9.71
C LEU A 59 2.59 -3.12 11.17
N ILE A 60 3.40 -2.18 11.67
CA ILE A 60 3.28 -1.67 13.04
C ILE A 60 1.91 -1.02 13.24
N ASN A 61 1.45 -0.22 12.26
CA ASN A 61 0.15 0.43 12.33
C ASN A 61 -1.00 -0.59 12.35
N GLY A 62 -0.89 -1.69 11.59
CA GLY A 62 -1.86 -2.79 11.64
C GLY A 62 -1.90 -3.52 12.99
N VAL A 63 -0.73 -3.77 13.60
CA VAL A 63 -0.66 -4.37 14.94
C VAL A 63 -1.26 -3.44 15.99
N TRP A 64 -0.94 -2.15 15.94
CA TRP A 64 -1.52 -1.15 16.85
C TRP A 64 -3.04 -1.06 16.70
N TYR A 65 -3.53 -1.03 15.47
CA TYR A 65 -4.98 -1.05 15.19
C TYR A 65 -5.65 -2.29 15.79
N TYR A 66 -5.04 -3.48 15.69
CA TYR A 66 -5.58 -4.69 16.31
C TYR A 66 -5.72 -4.57 17.84
N PHE A 67 -4.71 -3.99 18.51
CA PHE A 67 -4.81 -3.74 19.95
C PHE A 67 -5.93 -2.75 20.27
N LEU A 68 -5.97 -1.61 19.57
CA LEU A 68 -7.02 -0.61 19.73
C LEU A 68 -8.42 -1.20 19.54
N ASP A 69 -8.62 -1.98 18.47
CA ASP A 69 -9.88 -2.66 18.17
C ASP A 69 -10.25 -3.60 19.32
N LYS A 70 -9.33 -4.41 19.81
CA LYS A 70 -9.57 -5.35 20.92
C LYS A 70 -9.89 -4.63 22.24
N PHE A 71 -9.16 -3.56 22.57
CA PHE A 71 -9.37 -2.78 23.79
C PHE A 71 -10.71 -2.02 23.75
N TRP A 72 -11.04 -1.36 22.64
CA TRP A 72 -12.31 -0.64 22.51
C TRP A 72 -13.51 -1.57 22.32
N ALA A 73 -13.40 -2.65 21.54
CA ALA A 73 -14.46 -3.66 21.44
C ALA A 73 -14.77 -4.29 22.80
N SER A 74 -13.75 -4.50 23.64
CA SER A 74 -13.94 -4.95 25.03
C SER A 74 -14.61 -3.90 25.92
N THR A 75 -14.45 -2.61 25.60
CA THR A 75 -15.02 -1.50 26.38
C THR A 75 -16.48 -1.24 25.98
N ILE A 76 -16.83 -1.35 24.70
CA ILE A 76 -18.20 -1.12 24.19
C ILE A 76 -19.15 -2.26 24.58
N LYS A 77 -18.64 -3.49 24.79
CA LYS A 77 -19.47 -4.62 25.24
C LYS A 77 -19.91 -4.56 26.72
N LYS A 78 -19.54 -3.49 27.45
CA LYS A 78 -19.84 -3.29 28.88
C LYS A 78 -20.82 -2.13 29.14
N SER A 79 -21.63 -1.75 28.16
CA SER A 79 -22.76 -0.82 28.35
C SER A 79 -24.09 -1.46 28.01
#